data_AF-A0AAU1KK46-F1
#
_entry.id   AF-A0AAU1KK46-F1
#
_cell.length_a   1.000
_cell.length_b   1.000
_cell.length_c   1.000
_cell.angle_alpha   90.00
_cell.angle_beta   90.00
_cell.angle_gamma   90.00
#
_symmetry.space_group_name_H-M   'P 1'
#
loop_
_entity.id
_entity.type
_entity.pdbx_description
1 polymer ?
#
loop_
_entity_poly.entity_id
_entity_poly.type
_entity_poly.pdbx_seq_one_letter_code
_entity_poly.pdbx_strand_id
1 'polypeptide(L)'
;MRQGRMRRGRVVSLGVLGGALWLAVGGVLAAPAASAAGGGCGGQLVKTMPLPGAEVRVFKSRTQVCAMTVALRPGERRHMAVSVQPRGGVPVGDAGQFARYAGPVTVGAINRCVYVRGEAAAGSVESGWILC
;
A
#
# COMPACT_ATOMS: atom_id res chain seq x y z
N MET A 1 61.28 -29.77 -14.58
CA MET A 1 62.42 -28.92 -15.01
C MET A 1 62.11 -27.50 -14.55
N ARG A 2 62.78 -27.02 -13.50
CA ARG A 2 63.77 -25.91 -13.49
C ARG A 2 63.15 -24.54 -13.85
N GLN A 3 62.85 -23.68 -12.87
CA GLN A 3 63.76 -22.73 -12.18
C GLN A 3 63.66 -21.31 -12.79
N GLY A 4 63.61 -20.30 -11.91
CA GLY A 4 63.86 -18.90 -12.27
C GLY A 4 63.20 -17.88 -11.31
N ARG A 5 63.60 -17.85 -10.04
CA ARG A 5 64.47 -16.80 -9.47
C ARG A 5 63.96 -15.35 -9.64
N MET A 6 63.30 -14.89 -8.57
CA MET A 6 63.65 -13.70 -7.76
C MET A 6 64.73 -12.75 -8.31
N ARG A 7 64.38 -11.46 -8.50
CA ARG A 7 65.21 -10.26 -8.24
C ARG A 7 64.33 -9.00 -8.40
N ARG A 8 64.02 -8.31 -7.29
CA ARG A 8 64.66 -7.06 -6.83
C ARG A 8 64.47 -5.86 -7.76
N GLY A 9 63.59 -4.95 -7.33
CA GLY A 9 63.60 -3.55 -7.70
C GLY A 9 62.84 -2.75 -6.64
N ARG A 10 63.55 -2.23 -5.64
CA ARG A 10 63.04 -1.17 -4.76
C ARG A 10 63.06 0.12 -5.56
N VAL A 11 61.91 0.75 -5.74
CA VAL A 11 61.86 2.19 -5.97
C VAL A 11 60.83 2.74 -4.98
N VAL A 12 61.35 3.48 -4.01
CA VAL A 12 60.61 4.35 -3.10
C VAL A 12 60.17 5.55 -3.93
N SER A 13 58.87 5.78 -4.02
CA SER A 13 58.33 7.05 -4.47
C SER A 13 57.32 7.51 -3.44
N LEU A 14 57.75 8.47 -2.62
CA LEU A 14 56.91 9.30 -1.78
C LEU A 14 55.88 9.98 -2.69
N GLY A 15 54.64 9.52 -2.63
CA GLY A 15 53.47 10.18 -3.20
C GLY A 15 52.45 10.41 -2.08
N VAL A 16 52.66 11.45 -1.28
CA VAL A 16 51.65 12.00 -0.38
C VAL A 16 50.62 12.70 -1.26
N LEU A 17 49.52 12.02 -1.56
CA LEU A 17 48.25 12.65 -1.94
C LEU A 17 47.14 11.82 -1.31
N GLY A 18 46.57 12.38 -0.24
CA GLY A 18 45.50 11.78 0.54
C GLY A 18 44.26 11.51 -0.30
N GLY A 19 43.97 10.23 -0.51
CA GLY A 19 42.65 9.77 -0.92
C GLY A 19 41.91 9.30 0.32
N ALA A 20 41.14 10.20 0.94
CA ALA A 20 40.28 9.84 2.05
C ALA A 20 39.21 8.84 1.57
N LEU A 21 39.30 7.65 2.13
CA LEU A 21 38.37 6.54 2.05
C LEU A 21 36.98 6.98 2.57
N TRP A 22 36.01 7.13 1.68
CA TRP A 22 34.59 7.22 2.06
C TRP A 22 33.83 6.07 1.43
N LEU A 23 33.83 4.94 2.14
CA LEU A 23 32.89 3.85 1.93
C LEU A 23 31.54 4.26 2.55
N ALA A 24 30.76 5.06 1.82
CA ALA A 24 29.37 5.32 2.17
C ALA A 24 28.51 4.13 1.72
N VAL A 25 28.51 3.05 2.49
CA VAL A 25 27.47 2.01 2.40
C VAL A 25 26.21 2.59 3.05
N GLY A 26 25.52 3.44 2.30
CA GLY A 26 24.19 3.92 2.66
C GLY A 26 23.17 2.82 2.43
N GLY A 27 22.98 1.95 3.42
CA GLY A 27 21.87 1.01 3.44
C GLY A 27 20.56 1.78 3.46
N VAL A 28 19.84 1.80 2.33
CA VAL A 28 18.49 2.34 2.25
C VAL A 28 17.57 1.36 2.95
N LEU A 29 17.46 1.49 4.27
CA LEU A 29 16.38 0.89 5.04
C LEU A 29 15.09 1.61 4.63
N ALA A 30 14.45 1.12 3.58
CA ALA A 30 13.08 1.50 3.25
C ALA A 30 12.20 1.08 4.44
N ALA A 31 11.91 2.03 5.33
CA ALA A 31 10.99 1.81 6.43
C ALA A 31 9.66 1.29 5.87
N PRO A 32 9.09 0.19 6.40
CA PRO A 32 7.75 -0.21 6.00
C PRO A 32 6.81 0.97 6.31
N ALA A 33 6.12 1.45 5.27
CA ALA A 33 5.10 2.49 5.42
C ALA A 33 4.13 2.05 6.52
N ALA A 34 4.03 2.87 7.57
CA ALA A 34 3.20 2.60 8.73
C ALA A 34 1.79 2.19 8.27
N SER A 35 1.48 0.91 8.45
CA SER A 35 0.16 0.37 8.12
C SER A 35 -0.79 0.86 9.21
N ALA A 36 -1.46 1.98 8.96
CA ALA A 36 -2.59 2.39 9.77
C ALA A 36 -3.55 1.19 9.83
N ALA A 37 -3.87 0.72 11.04
CA ALA A 37 -4.63 -0.49 11.31
C ALA A 37 -5.95 -0.51 10.50
N GLY A 38 -5.86 -1.06 9.30
CA GLY A 38 -6.82 -0.84 8.23
C GLY A 38 -7.94 -1.86 8.23
N GLY A 39 -8.40 -2.33 9.41
CA GLY A 39 -9.58 -3.20 9.51
C GLY A 39 -9.61 -4.42 8.57
N GLY A 40 -8.44 -4.90 8.11
CA GLY A 40 -8.31 -5.98 7.12
C GLY A 40 -7.85 -5.57 5.71
N CYS A 41 -7.93 -4.28 5.33
CA CYS A 41 -7.32 -3.78 4.11
C CYS A 41 -5.83 -3.50 4.28
N GLY A 42 -5.01 -4.06 3.40
CA GLY A 42 -3.61 -3.70 3.24
C GLY A 42 -3.40 -2.49 2.31
N GLY A 43 -2.25 -1.82 2.45
CA GLY A 43 -1.86 -0.69 1.61
C GLY A 43 -2.06 0.68 2.27
N GLN A 44 -1.87 1.73 1.49
CA GLN A 44 -2.00 3.12 1.95
C GLN A 44 -3.45 3.58 1.83
N LEU A 45 -3.99 4.20 2.88
CA LEU A 45 -5.28 4.90 2.81
C LEU A 45 -5.17 6.07 1.81
N VAL A 46 -5.94 6.02 0.73
CA VAL A 46 -5.91 7.03 -0.34
C VAL A 46 -7.19 7.84 -0.44
N LYS A 47 -8.30 7.35 0.10
CA LYS A 47 -9.58 8.06 0.12
C LYS A 47 -10.41 7.63 1.31
N THR A 48 -11.04 8.60 1.96
CA THR A 48 -12.14 8.40 2.91
C THR A 48 -13.36 9.15 2.39
N MET A 49 -14.51 8.48 2.38
CA MET A 49 -15.78 9.08 1.97
C MET A 49 -16.77 8.97 3.13
N PRO A 50 -17.27 10.09 3.67
CA PRO A 50 -18.18 10.07 4.80
C PRO A 50 -19.56 9.57 4.39
N LEU A 51 -20.22 8.84 5.29
CA LEU A 51 -21.64 8.51 5.24
C LEU A 51 -22.31 8.87 6.58
N PRO A 52 -23.64 9.02 6.62
CA PRO A 52 -24.36 9.13 7.88
C PRO A 52 -24.11 7.89 8.77
N GLY A 53 -23.34 8.06 9.85
CA GLY A 53 -23.03 7.02 10.83
C GLY A 53 -21.97 5.98 10.42
N ALA A 54 -21.36 6.14 9.25
CA ALA A 54 -20.30 5.26 8.74
C ALA A 54 -19.34 6.05 7.84
N GLU A 55 -18.25 5.42 7.40
CA GLU A 55 -17.36 5.97 6.39
C GLU A 55 -16.80 4.85 5.52
N VAL A 56 -16.59 5.14 4.24
CA VAL A 56 -15.90 4.22 3.32
C VAL A 56 -14.44 4.60 3.28
N ARG A 57 -13.58 3.62 3.52
CA ARG A 57 -12.13 3.76 3.47
C ARG A 57 -11.59 2.96 2.28
N VAL A 58 -10.80 3.61 1.43
CA VAL A 58 -10.18 3.01 0.25
C VAL A 58 -8.67 3.02 0.39
N PHE A 59 -8.07 1.85 0.22
CA PHE A 59 -6.64 1.60 0.34
C PHE A 59 -6.08 1.18 -1.02
N LYS A 60 -4.89 1.68 -1.35
CA LYS A 60 -4.17 1.32 -2.58
C LYS A 60 -2.82 0.71 -2.24
N SER A 61 -2.51 -0.40 -2.91
CA SER A 61 -1.15 -0.94 -3.04
C SER A 61 -0.68 -0.78 -4.48
N ARG A 62 0.51 -1.29 -4.81
CA ARG A 62 1.01 -1.24 -6.20
C ARG A 62 0.14 -2.00 -7.20
N THR A 63 -0.57 -3.03 -6.75
CA THR A 63 -1.29 -3.94 -7.65
C THR A 63 -2.77 -4.08 -7.33
N GLN A 64 -3.22 -3.59 -6.17
CA GLN A 64 -4.57 -3.82 -5.68
C GLN A 64 -5.18 -2.55 -5.10
N VAL A 65 -6.51 -2.52 -5.12
CA VAL A 65 -7.33 -1.60 -4.33
C VAL A 65 -8.19 -2.42 -3.38
N CYS A 66 -8.23 -2.00 -2.12
CA CYS A 66 -9.10 -2.57 -1.09
C CYS A 66 -10.04 -1.50 -0.56
N ALA A 67 -11.31 -1.85 -0.33
CA ALA A 67 -12.26 -0.96 0.29
C ALA A 67 -13.07 -1.66 1.39
N MET A 68 -13.54 -0.86 2.34
CA MET A 68 -14.47 -1.28 3.39
C MET A 68 -15.33 -0.11 3.83
N THR A 69 -16.54 -0.41 4.29
CA THR A 69 -17.43 0.54 4.95
C THR A 69 -17.33 0.31 6.46
N VAL A 70 -16.90 1.31 7.23
CA VAL A 70 -16.63 1.23 8.67
C VAL A 70 -17.66 2.04 9.44
N ALA A 71 -18.26 1.47 10.48
CA ALA A 71 -19.19 2.16 11.35
C ALA A 71 -18.43 3.15 12.25
N LEU A 72 -18.86 4.41 12.29
CA LEU A 72 -18.24 5.44 13.14
C LEU A 72 -18.48 5.17 14.63
N ARG A 73 -19.65 4.59 14.94
CA ARG A 73 -20.04 4.16 16.29
C ARG A 73 -20.50 2.71 16.20
N PRO A 74 -19.60 1.74 16.46
CA PRO A 74 -19.95 0.34 16.53
C PRO A 74 -21.02 0.08 17.58
N GLY A 75 -21.93 -0.86 17.31
CA GLY A 75 -23.04 -1.15 18.20
C GLY A 75 -23.88 -2.29 17.64
N GLU A 76 -25.20 -2.13 17.64
CA GLU A 76 -26.11 -3.08 17.02
C GLU A 76 -25.76 -3.31 15.54
N ARG A 77 -25.97 -4.55 15.09
CA ARG A 77 -25.79 -4.95 13.70
C ARG A 77 -26.76 -4.18 12.82
N ARG A 78 -26.23 -3.44 11.85
CA ARG A 78 -27.01 -2.66 10.88
C ARG A 78 -26.61 -3.03 9.46
N HIS A 79 -27.48 -2.72 8.51
CA HIS A 79 -27.15 -2.92 7.11
C HIS A 79 -25.92 -2.10 6.73
N MET A 80 -24.93 -2.77 6.18
CA MET A 80 -23.74 -2.15 5.58
C MET A 80 -23.32 -2.96 4.36
N ALA A 81 -22.83 -2.24 3.34
CA ALA A 81 -22.29 -2.85 2.14
C ALA A 81 -21.08 -2.06 1.64
N VAL A 82 -20.22 -2.75 0.89
CA VAL A 82 -19.14 -2.16 0.12
C VAL A 82 -19.00 -2.91 -1.20
N SER A 83 -18.75 -2.19 -2.29
CA SER A 83 -18.43 -2.78 -3.58
C SER A 83 -17.31 -2.02 -4.26
N VAL A 84 -16.49 -2.76 -4.98
CA VAL A 84 -15.37 -2.26 -5.77
C VAL A 84 -15.46 -2.84 -7.17
N GLN A 85 -15.43 -1.96 -8.16
CA GLN A 85 -15.46 -2.33 -9.57
C GLN A 85 -14.22 -1.78 -10.27
N PRO A 86 -13.31 -2.63 -10.77
CA PRO A 86 -12.29 -2.19 -11.69
C PRO A 86 -12.93 -1.84 -13.04
N ARG A 87 -12.44 -0.78 -13.70
CA ARG A 87 -12.96 -0.35 -15.00
C ARG A 87 -12.80 -1.47 -16.03
N GLY A 88 -13.89 -1.78 -16.73
CA GLY A 88 -13.97 -2.91 -17.66
C GLY A 88 -14.07 -4.30 -16.99
N GLY A 89 -14.33 -4.35 -15.67
CA GLY A 89 -14.60 -5.58 -14.93
C GLY A 89 -15.96 -5.58 -14.23
N VAL A 90 -16.27 -6.68 -13.57
CA VAL A 90 -17.50 -6.85 -12.78
C VAL A 90 -17.31 -6.27 -11.37
N PRO A 91 -18.36 -5.68 -10.76
CA PRO A 91 -18.31 -5.24 -9.38
C PRO A 91 -18.18 -6.46 -8.45
N VAL A 92 -17.29 -6.37 -7.48
CA VAL A 92 -17.16 -7.32 -6.38
C VAL A 92 -17.58 -6.61 -5.10
N GLY A 93 -18.37 -7.23 -4.26
CA GLY A 93 -18.88 -6.58 -3.06
C GLY A 93 -19.17 -7.53 -1.91
N ASP A 94 -19.34 -6.94 -0.74
CA ASP A 94 -19.76 -7.58 0.50
C ASP A 94 -20.92 -6.77 1.10
N ALA A 95 -22.00 -7.43 1.49
CA ALA A 95 -23.22 -6.79 1.97
C ALA A 95 -23.93 -7.65 3.01
N GLY A 96 -24.47 -7.01 4.04
CA GLY A 96 -25.17 -7.70 5.13
C GLY A 96 -25.34 -6.86 6.38
N GLN A 97 -25.67 -7.53 7.49
CA GLN A 97 -25.80 -6.89 8.79
C GLN A 97 -24.45 -6.92 9.52
N PHE A 98 -23.85 -5.76 9.78
CA PHE A 98 -22.55 -5.65 10.44
C PHE A 98 -22.58 -4.70 11.63
N ALA A 99 -21.79 -5.01 12.66
CA ALA A 99 -21.64 -4.18 13.85
C ALA A 99 -20.45 -3.21 13.76
N ARG A 100 -19.43 -3.56 12.95
CA ARG A 100 -18.16 -2.82 12.85
C ARG A 100 -17.84 -2.37 11.43
N TYR A 101 -17.84 -3.28 10.47
CA TYR A 101 -17.53 -2.97 9.08
C TYR A 101 -18.08 -4.02 8.12
N ALA A 102 -18.33 -3.62 6.86
CA ALA A 102 -18.53 -4.49 5.71
C ALA A 102 -17.25 -4.52 4.86
N GLY A 103 -16.90 -5.68 4.31
CA GLY A 103 -15.60 -5.96 3.68
C GLY A 103 -14.62 -6.69 4.61
N PRO A 104 -13.31 -6.74 4.28
CA PRO A 104 -12.63 -6.03 3.19
C PRO A 104 -12.88 -6.62 1.79
N VAL A 105 -13.06 -5.76 0.80
CA VAL A 105 -13.17 -6.16 -0.61
C VAL A 105 -11.94 -5.68 -1.36
N THR A 106 -11.17 -6.63 -1.90
CA THR A 106 -9.92 -6.35 -2.63
C THR A 106 -10.06 -6.76 -4.10
N VAL A 107 -9.65 -5.87 -5.00
CA VAL A 107 -9.57 -6.14 -6.45
C VAL A 107 -8.19 -5.78 -7.00
N GLY A 108 -7.75 -6.49 -8.04
CA GLY A 108 -6.56 -6.11 -8.80
C GLY A 108 -6.84 -4.88 -9.67
N ALA A 109 -6.03 -3.82 -9.52
CA ALA A 109 -6.29 -2.51 -10.13
C ALA A 109 -5.02 -1.72 -10.48
N ILE A 110 -3.97 -2.40 -10.99
CA ILE A 110 -2.64 -1.83 -11.28
C ILE A 110 -2.71 -0.49 -12.05
N ASN A 111 -3.20 -0.54 -13.30
CA ASN A 111 -3.33 0.61 -14.20
C ASN A 111 -4.79 0.85 -14.59
N ARG A 112 -5.74 0.45 -13.74
CA ARG A 112 -7.16 0.56 -14.02
C ARG A 112 -7.80 1.46 -12.98
N CYS A 113 -8.60 2.42 -13.45
CA CYS A 113 -9.51 3.14 -12.58
C CYS A 113 -10.43 2.16 -11.85
N VAL A 114 -10.83 2.50 -10.64
CA VAL A 114 -11.81 1.74 -9.86
C VAL A 114 -12.98 2.64 -9.46
N TYR A 115 -14.15 2.04 -9.40
CA TYR A 115 -15.35 2.65 -8.83
C TYR A 115 -15.63 1.97 -7.49
N VAL A 116 -15.78 2.75 -6.43
CA VAL A 116 -16.08 2.27 -5.09
C VAL A 116 -17.42 2.83 -4.66
N ARG A 117 -18.30 1.95 -4.19
CA ARG A 117 -19.56 2.33 -3.57
C ARG A 117 -19.65 1.71 -2.19
N GLY A 118 -20.10 2.47 -1.20
CA GLY A 118 -20.41 1.93 0.10
C GLY A 118 -21.73 2.45 0.63
N GLU A 119 -22.34 1.64 1.49
CA GLU A 119 -23.70 1.81 1.96
C GLU A 119 -23.76 1.47 3.45
N ALA A 120 -24.59 2.21 4.17
CA ALA A 120 -24.93 1.97 5.56
C ALA A 120 -26.44 2.21 5.73
N ALA A 121 -27.02 1.78 6.85
CA ALA A 121 -28.46 1.90 7.11
C ALA A 121 -29.06 3.30 6.83
N ALA A 122 -28.28 4.36 6.98
CA ALA A 122 -28.73 5.75 6.82
C ALA A 122 -28.30 6.43 5.50
N GLY A 123 -27.64 5.71 4.57
CA GLY A 123 -27.29 6.29 3.26
C GLY A 123 -26.25 5.50 2.46
N SER A 124 -25.94 6.02 1.27
CA SER A 124 -24.89 5.49 0.38
C SER A 124 -23.96 6.60 -0.11
N VAL A 125 -22.76 6.24 -0.53
CA VAL A 125 -21.79 7.14 -1.17
C VAL A 125 -21.03 6.38 -2.27
N GLU A 126 -20.62 7.12 -3.29
CA GLU A 126 -19.83 6.61 -4.40
C GLU A 126 -18.62 7.49 -4.68
N SER A 127 -17.53 6.88 -5.14
CA SER A 127 -16.29 7.58 -5.44
C SER A 127 -16.24 8.20 -6.83
N GLY A 128 -17.12 7.77 -7.75
CA GLY A 128 -16.83 7.85 -9.18
C GLY A 128 -15.62 6.99 -9.55
N TRP A 129 -15.07 7.17 -10.75
CA TRP A 129 -13.84 6.50 -11.17
C TRP A 129 -12.62 7.19 -10.56
N ILE A 130 -11.90 6.50 -9.69
CA ILE A 130 -10.70 6.98 -9.01
C ILE A 130 -9.50 6.08 -9.30
N LEU A 131 -8.30 6.56 -8.93
CA LEU A 131 -7.05 5.77 -8.99
C LEU A 131 -6.67 5.28 -10.39
N CYS A 132 -7.15 5.99 -11.42
CA CYS A 132 -6.41 6.16 -12.66
C CYS A 132 -5.05 6.80 -12.34
#